data_AF-A0A1J4Z2N6-F1
#
_entry.id   AF-A0A1J4Z2N6-F1
#
_cell.length_a   1.000
_cell.length_b   1.000
_cell.length_c   1.000
_cell.angle_alpha   90.00
_cell.angle_beta   90.00
_cell.angle_gamma   90.00
#
_symmetry.space_group_name_H-M   'P 1'
#
loop_
_entity.id
_entity.type
_entity.pdbx_description
1 polymer ?
#
loop_
_entity_poly.entity_id
_entity_poly.type
_entity_poly.pdbx_seq_one_letter_code
_entity_poly.pdbx_strand_id
1 'polypeptide(L)'
;MALTITGPELLIAVILATAIYLLETVILPHRRRRGPQPAADTDLKNTVHKLRAEVITLQHRIEELEVRLGAEAPEAEISHSAYDYAIQYARQGMIAPEIAARCGISQDEAILIVALHRKGQTV
;
A
#
# COMPACT_ATOMS: atom_id res chain seq x y z
N MET A 1 52.53 -23.18 36.65
CA MET A 1 52.43 -24.09 35.48
C MET A 1 52.76 -23.29 34.23
N ALA A 2 53.99 -23.41 33.72
CA ALA A 2 54.42 -22.70 32.53
C ALA A 2 53.93 -23.46 31.29
N LEU A 3 53.02 -22.87 30.52
CA LEU A 3 52.64 -23.40 29.22
C LEU A 3 53.80 -23.17 28.26
N THR A 4 54.70 -24.16 28.13
CA THR A 4 55.72 -24.19 27.09
C THR A 4 55.03 -24.47 25.76
N ILE A 5 54.46 -23.43 25.17
CA ILE A 5 53.96 -23.48 23.80
C ILE A 5 55.20 -23.62 22.91
N THR A 6 55.49 -24.84 22.49
CA THR A 6 56.56 -25.06 21.52
C THR A 6 56.06 -24.58 20.16
N GLY A 7 56.90 -23.85 19.41
CA GLY A 7 56.58 -23.37 18.06
C GLY A 7 55.88 -24.40 17.14
N PRO A 8 56.29 -25.69 17.11
CA PRO A 8 55.57 -26.71 16.35
C PRO A 8 54.13 -26.97 16.80
N GLU A 9 53.84 -26.93 18.10
CA GLU A 9 52.47 -27.12 18.62
C GLU A 9 51.53 -26.00 18.19
N LEU A 10 52.04 -24.76 18.12
CA LEU A 10 51.25 -23.62 17.66
C LEU A 10 50.94 -23.70 16.16
N LEU A 11 51.88 -24.18 15.34
CA LEU A 11 51.64 -24.44 13.92
C LEU A 11 50.57 -25.50 13.72
N ILE A 12 50.62 -26.60 14.48
CA ILE A 12 49.61 -27.67 14.40
C ILE A 12 48.24 -27.13 14.79
N ALA A 13 48.15 -26.35 15.88
CA ALA A 13 46.89 -25.75 16.32
C ALA A 13 46.28 -24.82 15.25
N VAL A 14 47.10 -24.00 14.59
CA VAL A 14 46.66 -23.10 13.51
C VAL A 14 46.19 -23.88 12.28
N ILE A 15 46.92 -24.93 11.88
CA ILE A 15 46.52 -25.80 10.76
C ILE A 15 45.21 -26.52 11.06
N LEU A 16 45.03 -26.99 12.29
CA LEU A 16 43.81 -27.70 12.70
C LEU A 16 42.62 -26.74 12.77
N ALA A 17 42.80 -25.54 13.32
CA ALA A 17 41.77 -24.49 13.35
C ALA A 17 41.35 -24.06 11.94
N THR A 18 42.30 -23.88 11.03
CA THR A 18 42.02 -23.54 9.63
C THR A 18 41.34 -24.69 8.89
N ALA A 19 41.75 -25.94 9.13
CA ALA A 19 41.08 -27.11 8.57
C ALA A 19 39.63 -27.25 9.05
N ILE A 20 39.35 -27.03 10.35
CA ILE A 20 37.98 -27.03 10.89
C ILE A 20 37.17 -25.89 10.26
N TYR A 21 37.74 -24.70 10.14
CA TYR A 21 37.07 -23.56 9.50
C TYR A 21 36.72 -23.84 8.03
N LEU A 22 37.63 -24.46 7.28
CA LEU A 22 37.35 -24.90 5.90
C LEU A 22 36.32 -26.03 5.85
N LEU A 23 36.35 -26.94 6.81
CA LEU A 23 35.41 -28.04 6.91
C LEU A 23 33.99 -27.53 7.17
N GLU A 24 33.80 -26.59 8.10
CA GLU A 24 32.49 -25.98 8.35
C GLU A 24 31.99 -25.19 7.13
N THR A 25 32.86 -24.39 6.52
CA THR A 25 32.49 -23.57 5.34
C THR A 25 32.18 -24.41 4.10
N VAL A 26 32.72 -25.63 3.96
CA VAL A 26 32.43 -26.55 2.85
C VAL A 26 31.25 -27.47 3.16
N ILE A 27 31.14 -28.00 4.38
CA ILE A 27 30.09 -28.95 4.77
C ILE A 27 28.73 -28.26 4.89
N LEU A 28 28.65 -27.05 5.45
CA LEU A 28 27.38 -26.34 5.63
C LEU A 28 26.63 -26.09 4.30
N PRO A 29 27.28 -25.59 3.22
CA PRO A 29 26.63 -25.44 1.93
C PRO A 29 26.43 -26.78 1.20
N HIS A 30 27.31 -27.77 1.38
CA HIS A 30 27.10 -29.11 0.79
C HIS A 30 25.90 -29.82 1.41
N ARG A 31 25.66 -29.65 2.72
CA ARG A 31 24.52 -30.22 3.42
C ARG A 31 23.22 -29.52 3.07
N ARG A 32 23.25 -28.20 2.81
CA ARG A 32 22.10 -27.45 2.27
C ARG A 32 21.78 -27.86 0.83
N ARG A 33 22.78 -27.98 -0.05
CA ARG A 33 22.61 -28.43 -1.45
C ARG A 33 22.10 -29.86 -1.60
N ARG A 34 22.32 -30.73 -0.60
CA ARG A 34 21.76 -32.11 -0.55
C ARG A 34 20.31 -32.18 -0.05
N GLY A 35 19.74 -31.07 0.42
CA GLY A 35 18.30 -30.97 0.69
C GLY A 35 17.49 -30.87 -0.60
N PRO A 36 16.17 -31.11 -0.58
CA PRO A 36 15.30 -31.10 -1.77
C PRO A 36 15.00 -29.68 -2.29
N GLN A 37 16.05 -28.90 -2.54
CA GLN A 37 16.03 -27.48 -2.82
C GLN A 37 15.70 -27.05 -4.27
N PRO A 38 15.83 -27.87 -5.35
CA PRO A 38 15.60 -27.35 -6.70
C PRO A 38 14.11 -27.06 -6.99
N ALA A 39 13.18 -27.75 -6.33
CA ALA A 39 11.74 -27.53 -6.52
C ALA A 39 11.21 -26.28 -5.77
N ALA A 40 11.76 -26.00 -4.58
CA ALA A 40 11.37 -24.84 -3.77
C ALA A 40 11.81 -23.51 -4.42
N ASP A 41 12.99 -23.47 -5.02
CA ASP A 41 13.49 -22.28 -5.72
C ASP A 41 12.70 -21.99 -7.01
N THR A 42 12.23 -23.03 -7.72
CA THR A 42 11.36 -22.84 -8.89
C THR A 42 9.97 -22.36 -8.50
N ASP A 43 9.42 -22.87 -7.41
CA ASP A 43 8.09 -22.46 -6.93
C ASP A 43 8.10 -21.02 -6.39
N LEU A 44 9.18 -20.62 -5.70
CA LEU A 44 9.39 -19.24 -5.28
C LEU A 44 9.55 -18.29 -6.49
N LYS A 45 10.24 -18.70 -7.54
CA LYS A 45 10.35 -17.91 -8.78
C LYS A 45 9.00 -17.77 -9.46
N ASN A 46 8.23 -18.85 -9.56
CA ASN A 46 6.91 -18.86 -10.19
C ASN A 46 5.93 -17.96 -9.43
N THR A 47 5.93 -18.02 -8.10
CA THR A 47 5.09 -17.14 -7.25
C THR A 47 5.48 -15.67 -7.42
N VAL A 48 6.78 -15.34 -7.43
CA VAL A 48 7.24 -13.97 -7.69
C VAL A 48 6.82 -13.48 -9.08
N HIS A 49 6.91 -14.32 -10.11
CA HIS A 49 6.44 -13.96 -11.46
C HIS A 49 4.93 -13.72 -11.50
N LYS A 50 4.15 -14.57 -10.83
CA LYS A 50 2.69 -14.42 -10.74
C LYS A 50 2.31 -13.12 -10.04
N LEU A 51 2.91 -12.83 -8.88
CA LEU A 51 2.66 -11.59 -8.15
C LEU A 51 3.04 -10.35 -8.96
N ARG A 52 4.17 -10.39 -9.70
CA ARG A 52 4.55 -9.28 -10.59
C ARG A 52 3.53 -9.05 -11.70
N ALA A 53 3.00 -10.11 -12.31
CA ALA A 53 1.97 -9.98 -13.33
C ALA A 53 0.69 -9.37 -12.75
N GLU A 54 0.26 -9.81 -11.56
CA GLU A 54 -0.90 -9.26 -10.86
C GLU A 54 -0.72 -7.76 -10.55
N VAL A 55 0.46 -7.35 -10.06
CA VAL A 55 0.76 -5.93 -9.80
C VAL A 55 0.64 -5.09 -11.07
N ILE A 56 1.19 -5.55 -12.20
CA ILE A 56 1.09 -4.82 -13.48
C ILE A 56 -0.37 -4.68 -13.91
N THR A 57 -1.18 -5.75 -13.79
CA THR A 57 -2.60 -5.69 -14.16
C THR A 57 -3.39 -4.73 -13.27
N LEU A 58 -3.08 -4.67 -11.98
CA LEU A 58 -3.74 -3.75 -11.04
C LEU A 58 -3.33 -2.31 -11.31
N GLN A 59 -2.05 -2.05 -11.58
CA GLN A 59 -1.56 -0.73 -11.96
C GLN A 59 -2.28 -0.20 -13.20
N HIS A 60 -2.42 -1.04 -14.23
CA HIS A 60 -3.12 -0.63 -15.45
C HIS A 60 -4.60 -0.30 -15.21
N ARG A 61 -5.28 -1.07 -14.35
CA ARG A 61 -6.67 -0.78 -13.97
C ARG A 61 -6.81 0.49 -13.16
N ILE A 62 -5.84 0.81 -12.31
CA ILE A 62 -5.82 2.07 -11.56
C ILE A 62 -5.64 3.23 -12.53
N GLU A 63 -4.68 3.15 -13.45
CA GLU A 63 -4.45 4.18 -14.46
C GLU A 63 -5.69 4.41 -15.34
N GLU A 64 -6.37 3.33 -15.76
CA GLU A 64 -7.63 3.43 -16.51
C GLU A 64 -8.73 4.14 -15.70
N LEU A 65 -8.85 3.81 -14.40
CA LEU A 65 -9.84 4.45 -13.52
C LEU A 65 -9.48 5.90 -13.25
N GLU A 66 -8.21 6.23 -13.03
CA GLU A 66 -7.73 7.59 -12.82
C GLU A 66 -7.97 8.46 -14.06
N VAL A 67 -7.74 7.93 -15.27
CA VAL A 67 -8.05 8.64 -16.52
C VAL A 67 -9.56 8.89 -16.65
N ARG A 68 -10.39 7.89 -16.32
CA ARG A 68 -11.86 8.05 -16.36
C ARG A 68 -12.36 9.07 -15.33
N LEU A 69 -11.86 9.01 -14.10
CA LEU A 69 -12.21 9.95 -13.03
C LEU A 69 -11.68 11.36 -13.30
N GLY A 70 -10.44 11.48 -13.81
CA GLY A 70 -9.85 12.75 -14.18
C GLY A 70 -10.57 13.45 -15.33
N ALA A 71 -11.21 12.69 -16.23
CA ALA A 71 -12.07 13.24 -17.29
C ALA A 71 -13.42 13.75 -16.76
N GLU A 72 -13.88 13.28 -15.60
CA GLU A 72 -15.21 13.60 -15.02
C GLU A 72 -15.11 14.55 -13.80
N ALA A 73 -13.90 14.81 -13.31
CA ALA A 73 -13.62 15.55 -12.08
C ALA A 73 -14.04 17.04 -12.04
N PRO A 74 -13.94 17.86 -13.12
CA PRO A 74 -14.14 19.30 -12.94
C PRO A 74 -15.59 19.67 -12.60
N GLU A 75 -16.59 18.93 -13.08
CA GLU A 75 -18.00 19.21 -12.79
C GLU A 75 -18.44 18.68 -11.42
N ALA A 76 -17.91 17.53 -10.99
CA ALA A 76 -18.26 16.91 -9.71
C ALA A 76 -17.69 17.68 -8.51
N GLU A 77 -16.46 18.20 -8.60
CA GLU A 77 -15.84 18.99 -7.52
C GLU A 77 -16.53 20.35 -7.33
N ILE A 78 -16.88 21.03 -8.42
CA ILE A 78 -17.63 22.30 -8.37
C ILE A 78 -19.01 22.05 -7.75
N SER A 79 -19.69 20.97 -8.14
CA SER A 79 -20.99 20.59 -7.61
C SER A 79 -20.95 20.26 -6.11
N HIS A 80 -19.89 19.60 -5.63
CA HIS A 80 -19.70 19.34 -4.19
C HIS A 80 -19.56 20.66 -3.41
N SER A 81 -18.76 21.60 -3.91
CA SER A 81 -18.62 22.90 -3.25
C SER A 81 -19.93 23.69 -3.22
N ALA A 82 -20.71 23.65 -4.31
CA ALA A 82 -22.03 24.29 -4.39
C ALA A 82 -23.02 23.69 -3.39
N TYR A 83 -22.97 22.37 -3.21
CA TYR A 83 -23.78 21.64 -2.25
C TYR A 83 -23.43 22.01 -0.80
N ASP A 84 -22.15 22.12 -0.46
CA ASP A 84 -21.69 22.57 0.86
C ASP A 84 -22.19 23.98 1.19
N TYR A 85 -22.13 24.91 0.22
CA TYR A 85 -22.70 26.25 0.38
C TYR A 85 -24.22 26.20 0.53
N ALA A 86 -24.92 25.36 -0.23
CA ALA A 86 -26.37 25.20 -0.14
C ALA A 86 -26.81 24.71 1.25
N ILE A 87 -26.07 23.77 1.86
CA ILE A 87 -26.30 23.32 3.23
C ILE A 87 -26.11 24.46 4.23
N GLN A 88 -25.05 25.27 4.07
CA GLN A 88 -24.81 26.41 4.96
C GLN A 88 -25.95 27.44 4.89
N TYR A 89 -26.42 27.78 3.69
CA TYR A 89 -27.56 28.68 3.52
C TYR A 89 -28.85 28.11 4.08
N ALA A 90 -29.10 26.80 3.90
CA ALA A 90 -30.26 26.13 4.48
C ALA A 90 -30.23 26.18 6.02
N ARG A 91 -29.06 25.97 6.66
CA ARG A 91 -28.90 26.11 8.11
C ARG A 91 -29.09 27.55 8.61
N GLN A 92 -28.80 28.54 7.77
CA GLN A 92 -29.06 29.95 8.03
C GLN A 92 -30.54 30.33 7.83
N GLY A 93 -31.38 29.40 7.37
CA GLY A 93 -32.81 29.62 7.16
C GLY A 93 -33.16 30.26 5.82
N MET A 94 -32.24 30.27 4.85
CA MET A 94 -32.53 30.74 3.49
C MET A 94 -33.54 29.83 2.80
N ILE A 95 -34.40 30.42 1.96
CA ILE A 95 -35.45 29.69 1.25
C ILE A 95 -34.90 28.98 0.00
N ALA A 96 -35.47 27.82 -0.33
CA ALA A 96 -35.05 26.97 -1.45
C ALA A 96 -34.87 27.69 -2.82
N PRO A 97 -35.76 28.59 -3.28
CA PRO A 97 -35.57 29.25 -4.58
C PRO A 97 -34.35 30.19 -4.60
N GLU A 98 -34.01 30.82 -3.47
CA GLU A 98 -32.82 31.68 -3.37
C GLU A 98 -31.53 30.84 -3.36
N ILE A 99 -31.54 29.70 -2.67
CA ILE A 99 -30.41 28.76 -2.65
C ILE A 99 -30.16 28.20 -4.06
N ALA A 100 -31.22 27.80 -4.77
CA ALA A 100 -31.12 27.30 -6.15
C ALA A 100 -30.48 28.35 -7.08
N ALA A 101 -30.94 29.60 -7.01
CA ALA A 101 -30.38 30.68 -7.82
C ALA A 101 -28.92 31.01 -7.48
N ARG A 102 -28.52 30.90 -6.21
CA ARG A 102 -27.21 31.33 -5.72
C ARG A 102 -26.14 30.24 -5.82
N CYS A 103 -26.52 28.98 -5.65
CA CYS A 103 -25.64 27.83 -5.74
C CYS A 103 -25.69 27.14 -7.12
N GLY A 104 -26.61 27.52 -8.00
CA GLY A 104 -26.74 26.93 -9.33
C GLY A 104 -27.25 25.47 -9.32
N ILE A 105 -27.88 25.05 -8.22
CA ILE A 105 -28.47 23.72 -8.06
C ILE A 105 -29.95 23.72 -8.48
N SER A 106 -30.51 22.53 -8.70
CA SER A 106 -31.92 22.42 -9.08
C SER A 106 -32.87 22.87 -7.96
N GLN A 107 -34.06 23.35 -8.32
CA GLN A 107 -35.04 23.82 -7.34
C GLN A 107 -35.52 22.71 -6.41
N ASP A 108 -35.75 21.51 -6.96
CA ASP A 108 -36.19 20.34 -6.18
C ASP A 108 -35.10 19.88 -5.19
N GLU A 109 -33.83 19.95 -5.60
CA GLU A 109 -32.68 19.65 -4.74
C GLU A 109 -32.53 20.67 -3.61
N ALA A 110 -32.69 21.96 -3.89
CA ALA A 110 -32.68 22.99 -2.86
C ALA A 110 -33.83 22.82 -1.84
N ILE A 111 -35.02 22.41 -2.30
CA ILE A 111 -36.16 22.07 -1.42
C ILE A 111 -35.78 20.92 -0.48
N LEU A 112 -35.15 19.87 -1.01
CA LEU A 112 -34.72 18.71 -0.23
C LEU A 112 -33.69 19.10 0.84
N ILE A 113 -32.67 19.89 0.48
CA ILE A 113 -31.62 20.35 1.41
C ILE A 113 -32.25 21.15 2.55
N VAL A 114 -33.14 22.09 2.24
CA VAL A 114 -33.87 22.88 3.25
C VAL A 114 -34.71 21.98 4.15
N ALA A 115 -35.44 21.01 3.59
CA ALA A 115 -36.28 20.10 4.36
C ALA A 115 -35.47 19.23 5.34
N LEU A 116 -34.32 18.72 4.90
CA LEU A 116 -33.42 17.89 5.72
C LEU A 116 -32.82 18.69 6.87
N HIS A 117 -32.32 19.90 6.61
CA HIS A 117 -31.61 20.68 7.61
C HIS A 117 -32.51 21.49 8.55
N ARG A 118 -33.74 21.84 8.12
CA ARG A 118 -34.73 22.48 9.00
C ARG A 118 -35.21 21.54 10.12
N LYS A 119 -35.34 20.24 9.84
CA LYS A 119 -35.77 19.22 10.82
C LYS A 119 -34.72 18.96 11.90
N GLY A 120 -33.44 19.16 11.60
CA GLY A 120 -32.34 19.02 12.57
C GLY A 120 -32.19 20.22 13.53
N GLN A 121 -32.91 21.32 13.30
CA GLN A 121 -32.75 22.59 14.02
C GLN A 121 -33.85 22.84 15.07
N THR A 122 -34.78 21.89 15.25
CA THR A 122 -35.88 21.94 16.24
C THR A 122 -35.60 21.07 17.48
N VAL A 123 -34.37 21.13 18.01
CA VAL A 123 -34.01 20.50 19.30
C VAL A 123 -33.55 21.58 20.28
#